data_AF-A0A0E9QL08-F1
#
_entry.id   AF-A0A0E9QL08-F1
#
_cell.length_a   1.000
_cell.length_b   1.000
_cell.length_c   1.000
_cell.angle_alpha   90.00
_cell.angle_beta   90.00
_cell.angle_gamma   90.00
#
_symmetry.space_group_name_H-M   'P 1'
#
loop_
_entity.id
_entity.type
_entity.pdbx_description
1 polymer ?
#
loop_
_entity_poly.entity_id
_entity_poly.type
_entity_poly.pdbx_seq_one_letter_code
_entity_poly.pdbx_strand_id
1 'polypeptide(L)' 'MQTALALCDPGPHAFLLAVQLGRFTQQDKRVMETLQELFPEGVNQRTMVLFTYGDKLKKKPFKSSSAATQTCSSS' A
#
# COMPACT_ATOMS: atom_id res chain seq x y z
N MET A 1 13.67 2.69 -10.68
CA MET A 1 12.33 3.30 -10.48
C MET A 1 12.06 4.44 -11.46
N GLN A 2 13.01 5.36 -11.69
CA GLN A 2 12.82 6.53 -12.55
C GLN A 2 12.28 6.22 -13.97
N THR A 3 12.73 5.15 -14.62
CA THR A 3 12.25 4.78 -15.97
C THR A 3 10.77 4.40 -15.99
N ALA A 4 10.28 3.69 -14.97
CA ALA A 4 8.88 3.32 -14.89
C ALA A 4 7.99 4.55 -14.66
N LEU A 5 8.47 5.51 -13.87
CA LEU A 5 7.76 6.76 -13.62
C LEU A 5 7.70 7.66 -14.86
N ALA A 6 8.75 7.68 -15.67
CA ALA A 6 8.77 8.42 -16.94
C ALA A 6 7.74 7.89 -17.96
N LEU A 7 7.39 6.60 -17.88
CA LEU A 7 6.32 6.01 -18.71
C LEU A 7 4.91 6.33 -18.19
N CYS A 8 4.79 6.95 -17.02
CA CYS A 8 3.52 7.25 -16.38
C CYS A 8 3.10 8.72 -16.55
N ASP A 9 3.62 9.48 -17.52
CA ASP A 9 3.25 10.91 -17.73
C ASP A 9 1.72 11.13 -17.73
N PRO A 10 1.19 12.11 -16.96
CA PRO A 10 1.86 13.13 -16.12
C PRO A 10 2.35 12.63 -14.74
N GLY A 11 1.98 11.41 -14.36
CA GLY A 11 2.36 10.73 -13.13
C GLY A 11 1.46 9.50 -12.90
N PRO A 12 1.85 8.58 -12.02
CA PRO A 12 1.04 7.41 -11.69
C PRO A 12 -0.30 7.82 -11.05
N HIS A 13 -1.40 7.27 -11.58
CA HIS A 13 -2.75 7.50 -11.05
C HIS A 13 -2.98 6.79 -9.71
N ALA A 14 -2.39 5.60 -9.57
CA ALA A 14 -2.42 4.80 -8.35
C ALA A 14 -1.17 3.94 -8.24
N PHE A 15 -0.81 3.58 -7.01
CA PHE A 15 0.21 2.58 -6.70
C PHE A 15 -0.49 1.31 -6.23
N LEU A 16 -0.01 0.15 -6.69
CA LEU A 16 -0.55 -1.14 -6.28
C LEU A 16 0.49 -1.89 -5.46
N LEU A 17 0.29 -1.99 -4.14
CA LEU A 17 1.15 -2.75 -3.25
C LEU A 17 0.62 -4.18 -3.15
N ALA A 18 1.27 -5.12 -3.84
CA ALA A 18 0.92 -6.53 -3.81
C ALA A 18 1.59 -7.22 -2.60
N VAL A 19 0.79 -7.70 -1.65
CA VAL A 19 1.25 -8.40 -0.43
C VAL A 19 0.68 -9.80 -0.36
N GLN A 20 1.40 -10.75 0.23
CA GLN A 20 0.85 -12.07 0.47
C GLN A 20 -0.19 -12.01 1.60
N LEU A 21 -1.31 -12.67 1.41
CA LEU A 21 -2.34 -12.76 2.45
C LEU A 21 -1.75 -13.27 3.78
N GLY A 22 -1.99 -12.51 4.85
CA GLY A 22 -1.52 -12.84 6.20
C GLY A 22 -0.02 -12.61 6.42
N ARG A 23 0.69 -12.01 5.46
CA ARG A 23 2.12 -11.70 5.57
C ARG A 23 2.38 -10.27 5.08
N PHE A 24 2.63 -9.39 6.03
CA PHE A 24 3.20 -8.07 5.79
C PHE A 24 4.62 -8.06 6.34
N THR A 25 5.59 -7.84 5.46
CA THR A 25 7.02 -7.98 5.76
C THR A 25 7.70 -6.63 5.94
N GLN A 26 8.90 -6.63 6.53
CA GLN A 26 9.75 -5.42 6.60
C GLN A 26 10.08 -4.87 5.21
N GLN A 27 10.11 -5.72 4.18
CA GLN A 27 10.33 -5.28 2.81
C GLN A 27 9.13 -4.48 2.29
N ASP A 28 7.91 -4.95 2.56
CA ASP A 28 6.68 -4.22 2.18
C ASP A 28 6.61 -2.84 2.85
N LYS A 29 7.04 -2.77 4.12
CA LYS A 29 7.15 -1.50 4.85
C LYS A 29 8.17 -0.55 4.20
N ARG A 30 9.37 -1.04 3.87
CA ARG A 30 10.41 -0.23 3.21
C ARG A 30 9.95 0.28 1.85
N VAL A 31 9.19 -0.52 1.08
CA VAL A 31 8.62 -0.06 -0.19
C VAL A 31 7.66 1.11 0.02
N MET A 32 6.82 1.06 1.07
CA MET A 32 5.94 2.17 1.41
C MET A 32 6.70 3.42 1.85
N GLU A 33 7.75 3.27 2.66
CA GLU A 33 8.62 4.38 3.08
C GLU A 33 9.28 5.04 1.85
N THR A 34 9.86 4.23 0.94
CA THR A 34 10.45 4.75 -0.31
C THR A 34 9.41 5.44 -1.21
N LEU A 35 8.19 4.92 -1.29
CA LEU A 35 7.11 5.59 -2.04
C LEU A 35 6.76 6.95 -1.44
N GLN A 36 6.64 7.04 -0.11
CA GLN A 36 6.37 8.30 0.58
C GLN A 36 7.48 9.33 0.39
N GLU A 37 8.75 8.90 0.37
CA GLU A 37 9.89 9.78 0.09
C GLU A 37 9.88 10.32 -1.35
N LEU A 38 9.52 9.49 -2.33
CA LEU A 38 9.50 9.88 -3.74
C LEU A 38 8.25 10.66 -4.14
N PHE A 39 7.13 10.44 -3.44
CA PHE A 39 5.84 11.04 -3.73
C PHE A 39 5.17 11.53 -2.43
N PRO A 40 5.65 12.64 -1.87
CA PRO A 40 5.16 13.15 -0.59
C PRO A 40 3.69 13.59 -0.64
N GLU A 41 3.16 13.94 -1.82
CA GLU A 41 1.77 14.31 -2.00
C GLU A 41 0.83 13.09 -2.05
N GLY A 42 0.43 12.62 -0.87
CA GLY A 42 -0.76 11.77 -0.74
C GLY A 42 -0.59 10.33 -1.24
N VAL A 43 0.62 9.76 -1.22
CA VAL A 43 0.87 8.34 -1.58
C VAL A 43 -0.11 7.38 -0.91
N ASN A 44 -0.43 7.59 0.36
CA ASN A 44 -1.36 6.72 1.09
C ASN A 44 -2.78 6.75 0.50
N GLN A 45 -3.20 7.88 -0.09
CA GLN A 45 -4.52 8.04 -0.72
C GLN A 45 -4.55 7.44 -2.12
N ARG A 46 -3.39 7.35 -2.78
CA ARG A 46 -3.23 6.78 -4.13
C ARG A 46 -2.75 5.33 -4.13
N THR A 47 -2.48 4.75 -2.96
CA THR A 47 -2.00 3.36 -2.86
C THR A 47 -3.13 2.41 -2.51
N MET A 48 -3.32 1.39 -3.35
CA MET A 48 -4.20 0.26 -3.09
C MET A 48 -3.37 -0.96 -2.69
N VAL A 49 -3.80 -1.68 -1.66
CA VAL A 49 -3.15 -2.92 -1.21
C VAL A 49 -3.87 -4.11 -1.85
N LEU A 50 -3.15 -4.87 -2.67
CA LEU A 50 -3.64 -6.10 -3.30
C LEU A 50 -3.14 -7.32 -2.51
N PHE A 51 -4.05 -8.02 -1.85
CA PHE A 51 -3.73 -9.29 -1.21
C PHE A 51 -3.69 -10.42 -2.25
N THR A 52 -2.54 -11.06 -2.36
CA THR A 52 -2.28 -12.23 -3.21
C THR A 52 -2.46 -13.53 -2.42
N TYR A 53 -2.62 -14.66 -3.11
CA TYR A 53 -2.94 -15.97 -2.51
C TYR A 53 -4.27 -15.97 -1.73
N GLY A 54 -5.29 -15.30 -2.28
CA GLY A 54 -6.62 -15.22 -1.70
C GLY A 54 -7.32 -16.58 -1.59
N ASP A 55 -6.91 -17.58 -2.37
CA ASP A 55 -7.32 -18.98 -2.25
C ASP A 55 -6.99 -19.59 -0.88
N LYS A 56 -6.00 -19.03 -0.16
CA LYS A 56 -5.67 -19.40 1.22
C LYS A 56 -6.63 -18.84 2.26
N LEU A 57 -7.54 -17.92 1.87
CA LEU A 57 -8.68 -17.56 2.71
C LEU A 57 -9.59 -18.79 2.81
N LYS A 58 -9.62 -19.42 3.99
CA LYS A 58 -10.74 -20.30 4.35
C LYS A 58 -12.02 -19.54 4.02
N LYS A 59 -13.03 -20.17 3.41
CA LYS A 59 -14.31 -19.65 2.81
C LYS A 59 -15.07 -18.48 3.49
N LYS A 60 -14.54 -17.94 4.58
CA LYS A 60 -14.85 -16.64 5.14
C LYS A 60 -14.33 -15.54 4.20
N PRO A 61 -15.20 -14.63 3.74
CA PRO A 61 -14.75 -13.44 3.02
C PRO A 61 -13.79 -12.63 3.91
N PHE A 62 -12.85 -11.94 3.27
CA PHE A 62 -12.02 -10.96 3.96
C PHE A 62 -12.94 -9.93 4.63
N LYS A 63 -12.84 -9.81 5.96
CA LYS A 63 -13.55 -8.77 6.71
C LYS A 63 -12.61 -7.59 6.84
N SER A 64 -12.98 -6.45 6.26
CA SER A 64 -12.29 -5.20 6.51
C SER A 64 -12.42 -4.86 8.00
N SER A 65 -11.32 -4.90 8.75
CA SER A 65 -11.26 -4.20 10.03
C SER A 65 -11.12 -2.71 9.71
N SER A 66 -12.15 -1.92 9.99
CA SER A 66 -12.02 -0.46 10.01
C SER A 66 -11.13 -0.08 11.19
N ALA A 67 -9.82 -0.10 11.01
CA ALA A 67 -8.93 0.50 11.98
C ALA A 67 -9.15 2.01 11.92
N ALA A 68 -9.70 2.59 12.98
CA ALA A 68 -9.78 4.03 13.15
C ALA A 68 -8.35 4.60 13.04
N THR A 69 -8.21 5.65 12.24
CA THR A 69 -7.02 6.50 12.16
C THR A 69 -6.61 6.87 13.59
N GLN A 70 -5.48 6.35 14.06
CA GLN A 70 -4.87 6.86 15.29
C GLN A 70 -4.21 8.19 14.95
N THR A 71 -4.91 9.29 15.21
CA THR A 71 -4.30 10.61 15.29
C THR A 71 -3.65 10.71 16.67
N CYS A 72 -2.33 10.54 16.74
CA CYS A 72 -1.59 10.90 17.95
C CYS A 72 -1.54 12.43 18.04
N SER A 73 -2.40 13.03 18.86
CA SER A 73 -2.20 14.39 19.34
C SER A 73 -1.20 14.36 20.49
N SER A 74 0.04 14.75 20.20
CA SER A 74 1.04 15.07 21.22
C SER A 74 0.60 16.32 21.99
N SER A 75 0.59 16.23 23.32
CA SER A 75 0.78 17.36 24.23
C SER A 75 1.96 17.03 25.12
#